data_AF-A0A2G2N3D7-F1
#
_entry.id   AF-A0A2G2N3D7-F1
#
_cell.length_a   1.000
_cell.length_b   1.000
_cell.length_c   1.000
_cell.angle_alpha   90.00
_cell.angle_beta   90.00
_cell.angle_gamma   90.00
#
_symmetry.space_group_name_H-M   'P 1'
#
loop_
_entity.id
_entity.type
_entity.pdbx_description
1 polymer ?
#
loop_
_entity_poly.entity_id
_entity_poly.type
_entity_poly.pdbx_seq_one_letter_code
_entity_poly.pdbx_strand_id
1 'polypeptide(L)'
;MITISSSDIIKKPSYVTRPEEIAFVEDMKKHVIKSVVLPYELYERVREKVEDEMYLMRNAEALGEDAYKEFLEIEKVSEDLA
;
A
#
# COMPACT_ATOMS: atom_id res chain seq x y z
N MET A 1 -10.31 6.74 9.99
CA MET A 1 -10.24 5.47 9.23
C MET A 1 -11.58 4.79 9.37
N ILE A 2 -12.14 4.27 8.27
CA ILE A 2 -13.43 3.59 8.25
C ILE A 2 -13.33 2.22 7.59
N THR A 3 -14.24 1.31 7.95
CA THR A 3 -14.45 0.05 7.22
C THR A 3 -15.79 0.12 6.53
N ILE A 4 -15.80 -0.16 5.23
CA ILE A 4 -16.98 -0.08 4.36
C ILE A 4 -17.14 -1.38 3.58
N SER A 5 -18.38 -1.78 3.31
CA SER A 5 -18.66 -2.89 2.41
C SER A 5 -18.86 -2.42 0.97
N SER A 6 -18.89 -3.35 0.02
CA SER A 6 -19.24 -3.03 -1.37
C SER A 6 -20.64 -2.40 -1.50
N SER A 7 -21.57 -2.73 -0.61
CA SER A 7 -22.91 -2.12 -0.60
C SER A 7 -22.89 -0.67 -0.15
N ASP A 8 -21.99 -0.30 0.76
CA ASP A 8 -21.84 1.07 1.24
C ASP A 8 -21.25 1.99 0.18
N ILE A 9 -20.37 1.45 -0.68
CA ILE A 9 -19.85 2.15 -1.87
C ILE A 9 -20.98 2.53 -2.82
N ILE A 10 -21.95 1.63 -3.04
CA ILE A 10 -23.10 1.90 -3.92
C ILE A 10 -24.00 2.99 -3.32
N LYS A 11 -24.24 2.94 -2.00
CA LYS A 11 -25.09 3.92 -1.30
C LYS A 11 -24.45 5.29 -1.19
N LYS A 12 -23.13 5.35 -0.99
CA LYS A 12 -22.37 6.60 -0.85
C LYS A 12 -21.05 6.49 -1.61
N PRO A 13 -21.06 6.78 -2.93
CA PRO A 13 -19.87 6.70 -3.79
C PRO A 13 -18.73 7.62 -3.36
N SER A 14 -19.01 8.66 -2.57
CA SER A 14 -17.99 9.60 -2.09
C SER A 14 -16.88 8.92 -1.29
N TYR A 15 -17.13 7.76 -0.67
CA TYR A 15 -16.09 6.98 -0.01
C TYR A 15 -14.98 6.50 -0.94
N VAL A 16 -15.21 6.48 -2.25
CA VAL A 16 -14.21 6.08 -3.26
C VAL A 16 -13.80 7.26 -4.14
N THR A 17 -14.75 8.12 -4.53
CA THR A 17 -14.48 9.20 -5.49
C THR A 17 -13.80 10.42 -4.87
N ARG A 18 -14.08 10.72 -3.60
CA ARG A 18 -13.44 11.81 -2.85
C ARG A 18 -13.35 11.41 -1.37
N PRO A 19 -12.49 10.45 -1.04
CA PRO A 19 -12.32 9.99 0.34
C PRO A 19 -11.69 11.10 1.19
N GLU A 20 -12.35 11.45 2.29
CA GLU A 20 -11.81 12.36 3.32
C GLU A 20 -10.89 11.62 4.30
N GLU A 21 -11.04 10.30 4.39
CA GLU A 21 -10.27 9.43 5.26
C GLU A 21 -9.97 8.09 4.60
N ILE A 22 -9.03 7.33 5.17
CA ILE A 22 -8.68 5.98 4.71
C ILE A 22 -9.86 5.05 4.93
N ALA A 23 -10.28 4.36 3.87
CA ALA A 23 -11.38 3.40 3.91
C ALA A 23 -10.92 1.99 3.55
N PHE A 24 -11.17 1.03 4.45
CA PHE A 24 -10.96 -0.40 4.20
C PHE A 24 -12.21 -1.01 3.61
N VAL A 25 -12.08 -1.69 2.48
CA VAL A 25 -13.17 -2.38 1.82
C VAL A 25 -13.19 -3.84 2.28
N GLU A 26 -14.20 -4.17 3.07
CA GLU A 26 -14.40 -5.52 3.62
C GLU A 26 -15.35 -6.35 2.74
N ASP A 27 -14.98 -7.61 2.51
CA ASP A 27 -15.90 -8.62 2.01
C ASP A 27 -16.77 -9.13 3.16
N MET A 28 -18.00 -8.63 3.25
CA MET A 28 -18.98 -9.00 4.29
C MET A 28 -19.27 -10.51 4.36
N LYS A 29 -19.01 -11.29 3.30
CA LYS A 29 -19.24 -12.75 3.33
C LYS A 29 -18.11 -13.49 4.01
N LYS A 30 -16.88 -12.98 3.91
CA LYS A 30 -15.67 -13.64 4.40
C LYS A 30 -15.09 -12.95 5.64
N HIS A 31 -15.56 -11.75 5.97
CA HIS A 31 -15.00 -10.88 7.01
C HIS A 31 -13.50 -10.62 6.83
N VAL A 32 -13.10 -10.41 5.58
CA VAL A 32 -11.71 -10.13 5.20
C VAL A 32 -11.65 -8.80 4.47
N ILE A 33 -10.69 -7.96 4.86
CA ILE A 33 -10.36 -6.73 4.15
C ILE A 33 -9.71 -7.10 2.82
N LYS A 34 -10.31 -6.68 1.71
CA LYS A 34 -9.80 -6.97 0.36
C LYS A 34 -9.04 -5.81 -0.26
N SER A 35 -9.38 -4.59 0.12
CA SER A 35 -8.88 -3.40 -0.56
C SER A 35 -8.82 -2.23 0.41
N VAL A 36 -7.98 -1.25 0.09
CA VAL A 36 -7.92 0.01 0.82
C VAL A 36 -8.08 1.16 -0.18
N VAL A 37 -8.80 2.19 0.23
CA VAL A 37 -8.94 3.45 -0.50
C VAL A 37 -8.24 4.53 0.30
N LEU A 38 -7.33 5.26 -0.36
CA LEU A 38 -6.55 6.33 0.24
C LEU A 38 -6.98 7.68 -0.34
N PRO A 39 -7.06 8.74 0.49
CA PRO A 39 -7.06 10.11 0.00
C PRO A 39 -5.85 10.38 -0.88
N TYR A 40 -6.06 11.13 -1.97
CA TYR A 40 -5.01 11.36 -2.97
C TYR A 40 -3.76 12.03 -2.37
N GLU A 41 -3.95 13.00 -1.48
CA GLU A 41 -2.85 13.65 -0.76
C GLU A 41 -2.00 12.66 0.05
N LEU A 42 -2.63 11.63 0.60
CA LEU A 42 -1.95 10.58 1.35
C LEU A 42 -1.28 9.58 0.41
N TYR A 43 -1.95 9.26 -0.71
CA TYR A 43 -1.39 8.42 -1.76
C TYR A 43 -0.10 9.00 -2.32
N GLU A 44 -0.02 10.30 -2.61
CA GLU A 44 1.22 10.90 -3.14
C GLU A 44 2.40 10.71 -2.19
N ARG A 45 2.19 10.81 -0.87
CA ARG A 45 3.24 10.60 0.14
C ARG A 45 3.66 9.15 0.32
N VAL A 46 2.71 8.23 0.11
CA VAL A 46 2.91 6.79 0.34
C VAL A 46 3.40 6.10 -0.93
N ARG A 47 3.09 6.64 -2.11
CA ARG A 47 3.39 6.05 -3.41
C ARG A 47 4.89 5.79 -3.57
N GLU A 48 5.74 6.79 -3.33
CA GLU A 48 7.19 6.64 -3.44
C GLU A 48 7.68 5.51 -2.52
N LYS A 49 7.24 5.50 -1.27
CA LYS A 49 7.60 4.46 -0.29
C LYS A 49 7.15 3.06 -0.71
N VAL A 50 5.97 2.93 -1.31
CA VAL A 50 5.46 1.65 -1.82
C VAL A 50 6.23 1.22 -3.05
N GLU A 51 6.59 2.13 -3.95
CA GLU A 51 7.40 1.83 -5.12
C GLU A 51 8.82 1.38 -4.72
N ASP A 52 9.41 2.02 -3.71
CA ASP A 52 10.71 1.65 -3.14
C ASP A 52 10.68 0.24 -2.53
N GLU A 53 9.66 -0.08 -1.72
CA GLU A 53 9.55 -1.42 -1.15
C GLU A 53 9.27 -2.50 -2.21
N MET A 54 8.42 -2.19 -3.19
CA MET A 54 8.20 -3.08 -4.32
C MET A 54 9.48 -3.31 -5.13
N TYR A 55 10.36 -2.31 -5.21
CA TYR A 55 11.65 -2.41 -5.85
C TYR A 55 12.60 -3.32 -5.05
N LEU A 56 12.68 -3.16 -3.72
CA LEU A 56 13.48 -4.03 -2.85
C LEU A 56 12.98 -5.48 -2.90
N MET A 57 11.68 -5.71 -2.77
CA MET A 57 11.08 -7.05 -2.83
C MET A 57 11.37 -7.76 -4.16
N ARG A 58 11.23 -7.06 -5.29
CA ARG A 58 11.51 -7.65 -6.61
C ARG A 58 12.97 -8.03 -6.78
N ASN A 59 13.90 -7.22 -6.25
CA ASN A 59 15.32 -7.54 -6.28
C ASN A 59 15.65 -8.70 -5.33
N ALA A 60 15.00 -8.79 -4.18
CA ALA A 60 15.13 -9.92 -3.26
C ALA A 60 14.68 -11.25 -3.90
N GLU A 61 13.60 -11.23 -4.69
CA GLU A 61 13.11 -12.41 -5.41
C GLU A 61 13.97 -12.77 -6.63
N ALA A 62 14.57 -11.77 -7.29
CA ALA A 62 15.33 -11.97 -8.53
C ALA A 62 16.81 -12.31 -8.28
N LEU A 63 17.40 -11.81 -7.19
CA LEU A 63 18.81 -12.02 -6.83
C LEU A 63 18.95 -13.20 -5.87
N GLY A 64 20.05 -13.96 -5.99
CA GLY A 64 20.44 -14.90 -4.95
C GLY A 64 20.90 -14.16 -3.69
N GLU A 65 20.92 -14.84 -2.53
CA GLU A 65 21.22 -14.20 -1.22
C GLU A 65 22.49 -13.33 -1.22
N ASP A 66 23.58 -13.82 -1.81
CA ASP A 66 24.86 -13.09 -1.84
C ASP A 66 24.79 -11.84 -2.72
N ALA A 67 24.15 -11.94 -3.89
CA ALA A 67 23.96 -10.82 -4.81
C ALA A 67 22.96 -9.78 -4.26
N TYR A 68 21.96 -10.21 -3.48
CA TYR A 68 21.03 -9.30 -2.82
C TYR A 68 21.71 -8.53 -1.68
N LYS A 69 22.63 -9.16 -0.93
CA LYS A 69 23.44 -8.46 0.09
C LYS A 69 24.35 -7.39 -0.52
N GLU A 70 25.06 -7.73 -1.60
CA GLU A 70 25.87 -6.74 -2.32
C GLU A 70 25.01 -5.59 -2.88
N PHE A 71 23.81 -5.91 -3.38
CA PHE A 71 22.86 -4.91 -3.84
C PHE A 71 22.43 -3.94 -2.73
N LEU A 72 22.13 -4.45 -1.52
CA LEU A 72 21.76 -3.62 -0.36
C LEU A 72 22.92 -2.75 0.17
N GLU A 73 24.17 -3.14 -0.07
CA GLU A 73 25.34 -2.33 0.28
C GLU A 73 25.60 -1.19 -0.72
N ILE A 74 25.15 -1.35 -1.97
CA ILE A 74 25.31 -0.36 -3.05
C ILE A 74 24.15 0.64 -3.05
N GLU A 75 22.92 0.15 -2.86
CA GLU A 75 21.75 1.01 -2.68
C GLU A 75 21.78 1.64 -1.28
N LYS A 76 21.68 2.98 -1.22
CA LYS A 76 21.46 3.64 0.07
C LYS A 76 20.01 3.41 0.43
N VAL A 77 19.70 2.25 0.99
CA VAL A 77 18.42 2.05 1.69
C VAL A 77 18.38 3.11 2.77
N SER A 78 17.55 4.13 2.57
CA SER A 78 17.30 5.15 3.57
C SER A 78 16.50 4.51 4.70
N GLU A 79 17.17 3.75 5.55
CA GLU A 79 16.62 3.15 6.78
C GLU A 79 16.31 4.20 7.87
N ASP A 80 16.26 5.49 7.55
CA ASP A 80 15.76 6.50 8.48
C ASP A 80 14.23 6.60 8.40
N LEU A 81 13.60 5.64 9.09
CA LEU A 81 12.22 5.72 9.60
C LEU A 81 12.21 6.57 10.90
N ALA A 82 12.62 7.84 10.85
CA ALA A 82 12.56 8.77 11.99
C ALA A 82 11.59 9.93 11.75
#